data_AF-A0A0L0W9J1-F1
#
_entry.id   AF-A0A0L0W9J1-F1
#
_cell.length_a   1.000
_cell.length_b   1.000
_cell.length_c   1.000
_cell.angle_alpha   90.00
_cell.angle_beta   90.00
_cell.angle_gamma   90.00
#
_symmetry.space_group_name_H-M   'P 1'
#
loop_
_entity.id
_entity.type
_entity.pdbx_description
1 polymer ?
#
loop_
_entity_poly.entity_id
_entity_poly.type
_entity_poly.pdbx_seq_one_letter_code
_entity_poly.pdbx_strand_id
1 'polypeptide(L)'
;MVELKKSDADLNSTKWQVLLYLKKLKEKGIIRKGKIEVIEKKKQDKKIHYVELTQEYEEELDKLLLDIEKFLSSEKPPIAERSSKCKKCAYYEYCNI
;
A
#
# COMPACT_ATOMS: atom_id res chain seq x y z
N MET A 1 7.15 5.22 13.46
CA MET A 1 6.28 4.03 13.35
C MET A 1 7.07 2.93 12.65
N VAL A 2 6.85 1.66 12.99
CA VAL A 2 7.56 0.53 12.38
C VAL A 2 6.55 -0.43 11.78
N GLU A 3 6.69 -0.76 10.49
CA GLU A 3 5.92 -1.78 9.80
C GLU A 3 6.82 -2.99 9.55
N LEU A 4 6.43 -4.17 10.05
CA LEU A 4 7.21 -5.40 9.94
C LEU A 4 6.65 -6.29 8.82
N LYS A 5 7.48 -6.65 7.85
CA LYS A 5 7.13 -7.60 6.77
C LYS A 5 8.05 -8.81 6.77
N LYS A 6 7.51 -9.97 6.39
CA LYS A 6 8.26 -11.22 6.25
C LYS A 6 9.03 -11.33 4.93
N SER A 7 8.63 -10.57 3.90
CA SER A 7 9.28 -10.52 2.59
C SER A 7 9.19 -9.12 2.00
N ASP A 8 10.08 -8.83 1.04
CA ASP A 8 10.13 -7.57 0.28
C ASP A 8 9.38 -7.67 -1.06
N ALA A 9 8.51 -8.68 -1.24
CA ALA A 9 7.83 -8.97 -2.50
C ALA A 9 6.96 -7.80 -3.02
N ASP A 10 6.43 -6.96 -2.13
CA ASP A 10 5.71 -5.73 -2.50
C ASP A 10 5.99 -4.59 -1.51
N LEU A 11 7.20 -4.03 -1.62
CA LEU A 11 7.62 -2.88 -0.83
C LEU A 11 6.82 -1.61 -1.15
N ASN A 12 6.36 -1.45 -2.40
CA ASN A 12 5.60 -0.27 -2.80
C ASN A 12 4.23 -0.23 -2.13
N SER A 13 3.49 -1.34 -2.15
CA SER A 13 2.22 -1.42 -1.41
C SER A 13 2.41 -1.21 0.09
N THR A 14 3.50 -1.73 0.66
CA THR A 14 3.84 -1.52 2.08
C THR A 14 4.18 -0.05 2.38
N LYS A 15 4.87 0.64 1.46
CA LYS A 15 5.16 2.08 1.59
C LYS A 15 3.87 2.89 1.67
N TRP A 16 2.91 2.64 0.78
CA TRP A 16 1.60 3.31 0.82
C TRP A 16 0.83 3.04 2.12
N GLN A 17 0.89 1.82 2.65
CA GLN A 17 0.33 1.48 3.95
C GLN A 17 0.94 2.35 5.07
N VAL A 18 2.27 2.49 5.10
CA VAL A 18 2.95 3.34 6.08
C VAL A 18 2.60 4.82 5.91
N LEU A 19 2.58 5.33 4.67
CA LEU A 19 2.21 6.72 4.38
C LEU A 19 0.80 7.04 4.89
N LEU A 20 -0.17 6.13 4.69
CA LEU A 20 -1.53 6.29 5.22
C LEU A 20 -1.56 6.40 6.75
N TYR A 21 -0.77 5.58 7.45
CA TYR A 21 -0.69 5.70 8.90
C TYR A 21 -0.01 6.99 9.35
N LEU A 22 1.06 7.43 8.68
CA LEU A 22 1.72 8.70 9.00
C LEU A 22 0.76 9.87 8.80
N LYS A 23 -0.06 9.86 7.73
CA LYS A 23 -1.10 10.88 7.51
C LYS A 23 -2.11 10.91 8.65
N LYS A 24 -2.66 9.76 9.04
CA LYS A 24 -3.60 9.65 10.18
C LYS A 24 -3.00 10.10 11.51
N LEU A 25 -1.69 9.95 11.71
CA LEU A 25 -1.00 10.47 12.88
C LEU A 25 -0.85 11.99 12.81
N LYS A 26 -0.48 12.53 11.64
CA LYS A 26 -0.36 13.97 11.39
C LYS A 26 -1.70 14.68 11.61
N GLU A 27 -2.82 14.11 11.15
CA GLU A 27 -4.18 14.62 11.39
C GLU A 27 -4.54 14.72 12.88
N LYS A 28 -3.90 13.91 13.73
CA LYS A 28 -4.02 13.97 15.19
C LYS A 28 -2.97 14.88 15.87
N GLY A 29 -2.22 15.65 15.08
CA GLY A 29 -1.14 16.52 15.55
C GLY A 29 0.19 15.80 15.83
N ILE A 30 0.33 14.52 15.47
CA ILE A 30 1.53 13.72 15.75
C ILE A 30 2.39 13.59 14.48
N ILE A 31 3.51 14.32 14.43
CA ILE A 31 4.46 14.25 13.32
C ILE A 31 5.56 13.24 13.64
N ARG A 32 5.70 12.19 12.81
CA ARG A 32 6.70 11.14 12.96
C ARG A 32 7.18 10.62 11.62
N LYS A 33 8.38 10.02 11.61
CA LYS A 33 8.88 9.22 10.48
C LYS A 33 8.48 7.75 10.60
N GLY A 34 8.32 7.09 9.46
CA GLY A 34 8.05 5.67 9.33
C GLY A 34 9.31 4.88 8.97
N LYS A 35 9.30 3.59 9.28
CA LYS A 35 10.25 2.64 8.70
C LYS A 35 9.58 1.30 8.45
N ILE A 36 10.01 0.63 7.39
CA ILE A 36 9.61 -0.73 7.04
C ILE A 36 10.79 -1.64 7.33
N GLU A 37 10.57 -2.66 8.12
CA GLU A 37 11.56 -3.68 8.46
C GLU A 37 11.18 -4.99 7.80
N VAL A 38 12.01 -5.45 6.88
CA VAL A 38 11.84 -6.75 6.21
C VAL A 38 12.71 -7.78 6.91
N ILE A 39 12.05 -8.79 7.48
CA ILE A 39 12.67 -9.92 8.17
C ILE A 39 12.48 -11.16 7.31
N GLU A 40 13.38 -11.36 6.34
CA GLU A 40 13.34 -12.51 5.44
C GLU A 40 14.11 -13.68 6.08
N LYS A 41 13.42 -14.73 6.54
CA LYS A 41 14.06 -15.88 7.24
C LYS A 41 15.20 -16.57 6.47
N LYS A 42 15.30 -16.36 5.15
CA LYS A 42 16.32 -16.98 4.28
C LYS A 42 17.59 -16.15 4.10
N LYS A 43 17.59 -14.86 4.47
CA LYS A 43 18.78 -13.98 4.41
C LYS A 43 19.04 -13.46 5.82
N GLN A 44 20.28 -13.56 6.30
CA GLN A 44 20.61 -13.18 7.67
C GLN A 44 20.47 -11.66 7.93
N ASP A 45 20.40 -10.86 6.87
CA ASP A 45 20.30 -9.41 6.97
C ASP A 45 18.86 -8.89 7.01
N LYS A 46 18.57 -8.09 8.04
CA LYS A 46 17.36 -7.27 8.10
C LYS A 46 17.51 -6.07 7.16
N LYS A 47 16.58 -5.89 6.23
CA LYS A 47 16.50 -4.67 5.40
C LYS A 47 15.58 -3.65 6.06
N ILE A 48 16.05 -2.43 6.22
CA ILE A 48 15.27 -1.31 6.78
C ILE A 48 15.10 -0.26 5.70
N HIS A 49 13.85 0.14 5.45
CA HIS A 49 13.52 1.23 4.53
C HIS A 49 12.84 2.36 5.30
N TYR A 50 13.39 3.56 5.22
CA TYR A 50 12.78 4.73 5.84
C TYR A 50 11.70 5.32 4.94
N VAL A 51 10.62 5.79 5.55
CA VAL A 51 9.47 6.39 4.87
C VAL A 51 9.10 7.68 5.58
N GLU A 52 8.96 8.75 4.81
CA GLU A 52 8.58 10.07 5.30
C GLU A 52 7.37 10.57 4.52
N LEU A 53 6.42 11.17 5.23
CA LEU A 53 5.25 11.80 4.63
C LEU A 53 5.65 13.19 4.16
N THR A 54 6.09 13.30 2.91
CA THR A 54 6.33 14.58 2.26
C THR A 54 5.03 15.17 1.72
N GLN A 55 5.06 16.44 1.33
CA GLN A 55 3.88 17.08 0.73
C GLN A 55 3.45 16.36 -0.55
N GLU A 56 4.41 15.98 -1.40
CA GLU A 56 4.12 15.27 -2.65
C GLU A 56 3.43 13.91 -2.38
N TYR A 57 3.92 13.15 -1.39
CA TYR A 57 3.31 11.88 -1.04
C TYR A 57 1.94 12.03 -0.38
N GLU A 58 1.71 13.13 0.34
CA GLU A 58 0.41 13.44 0.91
C GLU A 58 -0.61 13.76 -0.19
N GLU A 59 -0.22 14.58 -1.17
CA GLU A 59 -1.05 14.89 -2.34
C GLU A 59 -1.34 13.64 -3.21
N GLU A 60 -0.35 12.78 -3.43
CA GLU A 60 -0.55 11.52 -4.15
C GLU A 60 -1.47 10.55 -3.37
N LEU A 61 -1.32 10.48 -2.05
CA LEU A 61 -2.17 9.64 -1.20
C LEU A 61 -3.62 10.13 -1.21
N ASP A 62 -3.84 11.45 -1.20
CA ASP A 62 -5.18 12.03 -1.27
C ASP A 62 -5.86 11.74 -2.59
N LYS A 63 -5.12 11.84 -3.70
CA LYS A 63 -5.62 11.43 -5.03
C LYS A 63 -6.00 9.94 -5.04
N LEU A 64 -5.15 9.08 -4.49
CA LEU A 64 -5.41 7.64 -4.43
C LEU A 64 -6.69 7.33 -3.62
N LEU A 65 -6.88 7.99 -2.48
CA LEU A 65 -8.07 7.82 -1.64
C LEU A 65 -9.33 8.27 -2.39
N LEU A 66 -9.30 9.42 -3.06
CA LEU A 66 -10.41 9.91 -3.88
C LEU A 66 -10.75 8.94 -5.02
N ASP A 67 -9.74 8.37 -5.68
CA ASP A 67 -9.98 7.44 -6.78
C ASP A 67 -10.53 6.09 -6.29
N ILE A 68 -10.12 5.63 -5.10
CA ILE A 68 -10.73 4.47 -4.43
C ILE A 68 -12.20 4.76 -4.08
N GLU A 69 -12.52 5.94 -3.54
CA GLU A 69 -13.90 6.33 -3.22
C GLU A 69 -14.79 6.40 -4.47
N LYS A 70 -14.29 6.98 -5.57
CA LYS A 70 -14.98 6.98 -6.87
C LYS A 70 -15.20 5.56 -7.38
N PHE A 71 -14.19 4.70 -7.27
CA PHE A 71 -14.29 3.30 -7.68
C PHE A 71 -15.36 2.56 -6.87
N LEU A 72 -15.38 2.72 -5.54
CA LEU A 72 -16.39 2.10 -4.67
C LEU A 72 -17.80 2.63 -4.90
N SER A 73 -17.93 3.88 -5.35
CA SER A 73 -19.22 4.51 -5.66
C SER A 73 -19.73 4.19 -7.07
N SER A 74 -18.95 3.47 -7.88
CA SER A 74 -19.37 3.07 -9.22
C SER A 74 -20.48 2.02 -9.16
N GLU A 75 -21.50 2.16 -10.01
CA GLU A 75 -22.61 1.20 -10.06
C GLU A 75 -22.17 -0.20 -10.47
N LYS A 76 -21.07 -0.28 -11.24
CA LYS A 76 -20.54 -1.53 -11.78
C LYS A 76 -19.02 -1.50 -11.70
N PRO A 77 -18.38 -2.64 -11.38
CA PRO A 77 -16.93 -2.75 -11.46
C PRO A 77 -16.45 -2.49 -12.90
N PRO A 78 -15.21 -2.02 -13.09
CA PRO A 78 -14.64 -1.86 -14.42
C PRO A 78 -14.54 -3.21 -15.12
N ILE A 79 -14.47 -3.14 -16.45
CA ILE A 79 -14.29 -4.33 -17.30
C ILE A 79 -13.00 -5.03 -16.90
N ALA A 80 -13.08 -6.34 -16.68
CA ALA A 80 -11.94 -7.15 -16.29
C ALA A 80 -10.88 -7.19 -17.40
N GLU A 81 -9.70 -6.67 -17.13
CA GLU A 81 -8.54 -6.80 -18.00
C GLU A 81 -7.63 -7.94 -17.52
N ARG A 82 -7.33 -8.89 -18.42
CA ARG A 82 -6.45 -10.01 -18.09
C ARG A 82 -5.00 -9.53 -18.00
N SER A 83 -4.36 -9.84 -16.87
CA SER A 83 -2.94 -9.55 -16.64
C SER A 83 -2.21 -10.74 -16.02
N SER A 84 -0.88 -10.66 -15.95
CA SER A 84 -0.06 -11.69 -15.29
C SER A 84 -0.41 -11.89 -13.81
N LYS A 85 -0.95 -10.87 -13.14
CA LYS A 85 -1.40 -10.93 -11.74
C LYS A 85 -2.63 -11.81 -11.55
N CYS A 86 -3.48 -11.95 -12.57
CA CYS A 86 -4.68 -12.79 -12.53
C CYS A 86 -4.36 -14.25 -12.19
N LYS A 87 -3.19 -14.76 -12.59
CA LYS A 87 -2.73 -16.14 -12.32
C LYS A 87 -2.65 -16.50 -10.83
N LYS A 88 -2.50 -15.50 -9.95
CA LYS A 88 -2.42 -15.67 -8.49
C LYS A 88 -3.54 -14.91 -7.76
N CYS A 89 -4.51 -14.36 -8.50
CA CYS A 89 -5.58 -13.56 -7.91
C CYS A 89 -6.61 -14.47 -7.25
N ALA A 90 -6.84 -14.29 -5.95
CA ALA A 90 -7.84 -15.05 -5.20
C ALA A 90 -9.27 -14.81 -5.70
N TYR A 91 -9.50 -13.73 -6.46
CA TYR A 91 -10.81 -13.34 -6.97
C TYR A 91 -11.02 -13.65 -8.46
N TYR A 92 -10.10 -14.39 -9.09
CA TYR A 92 -10.16 -14.65 -10.54
C TYR A 92 -11.50 -15.25 -10.98
N GLU A 93 -11.98 -16.28 -10.26
CA GLU A 93 -13.25 -16.96 -10.55
C GLU A 93 -14.46 -16.04 -10.45
N TYR A 94 -14.42 -15.00 -9.61
CA TYR A 94 -15.52 -14.03 -9.47
C TYR A 94 -15.44 -12.89 -10.49
N CYS A 95 -14.23 -12.62 -11.02
CA CYS A 95 -13.95 -11.52 -11.93
C CYS A 95 -14.16 -11.90 -13.41
N ASN A 96 -14.04 -13.20 -13.74
CA ASN A 96 -14.13 -13.72 -15.10
C ASN A 96 -15.49 -14.43 -15.38
N ILE A 97 -16.58 -13.97 -14.74
CA ILE A 97 -17.96 -14.45 -15.00
C ILE A 97 -18.64 -13.54 -16.01
#